data_AF-A0ABD0TBL3-F1
#
_entry.id   AF-A0ABD0TBL3-F1
#
_cell.length_a   1.000
_cell.length_b   1.000
_cell.length_c   1.000
_cell.angle_alpha   90.00
_cell.angle_beta   90.00
_cell.angle_gamma   90.00
#
_symmetry.space_group_name_H-M   'P 1'
#
loop_
_entity.id
_entity.type
_entity.pdbx_description
1 polymer ?
#
loop_
_entity_poly.entity_id
_entity_poly.type
_entity_poly.pdbx_seq_one_letter_code
_entity_poly.pdbx_strand_id
1 'polypeptide(L)'
;MNQRIREYAPKNYINSSLYQSFSLLGLLQVMLGWCRVDTRNRYVTRPSVYQKAYSVLLAAIIGIMYASIHIDYMDEYKANRNIYRLGTGFIVLHFLAFSINLFHIRFCNNDRNIKFVMSMQQIDRCMNINRDKRFSAILRKINNISALLMIGAFFVLVMCSLYEATIRGVVATVTGALGEGILISDLTLCSNLMVFFTMRIRFVNAIIANHLKQHDAFKLHEQFFNKNSFINKWAEKSHDFTSCDTYKYLKEIMEGFYDLQNIFQLQMLFFCCKFIIGLALYFEIILLAVGVNKLLYVNVLIMTSFIACNIMLALLICTRCEKFIREVKETKNLCIAVMSVHLDDGPLRAKTRSMLRILEAKPAQFSVYDLWYMEGAFLIKLLSIGTSVVVTLLQLAFL
;
A
#
# COMPACT_ATOMS: atom_id res chain seq x y z
N MET A 1 -23.84 39.57 13.92
CA MET A 1 -24.52 38.44 13.24
C MET A 1 -23.87 38.25 11.87
N ASN A 2 -22.70 37.59 11.81
CA ASN A 2 -21.96 37.37 10.56
C ASN A 2 -22.20 35.95 10.08
N GLN A 3 -23.26 35.76 9.28
CA GLN A 3 -23.44 34.55 8.48
C GLN A 3 -22.28 34.48 7.47
N ARG A 4 -21.21 33.75 7.82
CA ARG A 4 -20.27 33.26 6.81
C ARG A 4 -21.07 32.35 5.89
N ILE A 5 -21.30 32.83 4.67
CA ILE A 5 -21.77 32.04 3.54
C ILE A 5 -20.89 30.79 3.51
N ARG A 6 -21.45 29.64 3.87
CA ARG A 6 -20.81 28.35 3.60
C ARG A 6 -20.84 28.23 2.09
N GLU A 7 -19.78 28.65 1.42
CA GLU A 7 -19.57 28.35 0.00
C GLU A 7 -19.88 26.87 -0.19
N TYR A 8 -20.83 26.60 -1.08
CA TYR A 8 -21.31 25.27 -1.39
C TYR A 8 -20.18 24.54 -2.11
N ALA A 9 -19.24 23.97 -1.34
CA ALA A 9 -18.14 23.21 -1.91
C ALA A 9 -18.76 22.02 -2.66
N PRO A 10 -18.56 21.92 -3.98
CA PRO A 10 -19.16 20.85 -4.77
C PRO A 10 -18.76 19.50 -4.21
N LYS A 11 -19.64 18.51 -4.34
CA LYS A 11 -19.47 17.18 -3.72
C LYS A 11 -18.13 16.53 -4.02
N ASN A 12 -17.44 16.89 -5.11
CA ASN A 12 -16.16 16.31 -5.54
C ASN A 12 -14.92 17.15 -5.17
N TYR A 13 -15.06 18.16 -4.30
CA TYR A 13 -13.97 19.03 -3.90
C TYR A 13 -13.24 18.52 -2.66
N ILE A 14 -11.93 18.26 -2.77
CA ILE A 14 -11.09 17.78 -1.65
C ILE A 14 -10.58 18.96 -0.80
N ASN A 15 -10.55 18.74 0.52
CA ASN A 15 -9.82 19.55 1.48
C ASN A 15 -8.33 19.64 1.12
N SER A 16 -7.76 20.83 1.26
CA SER A 16 -6.36 21.10 0.92
C SER A 16 -5.38 20.24 1.73
N SER A 17 -5.68 19.95 2.99
CA SER A 17 -4.82 19.14 3.86
C SER A 17 -4.71 17.67 3.40
N LEU A 18 -5.83 17.08 3.00
CA LEU A 18 -5.87 15.71 2.47
C LEU A 18 -5.19 15.64 1.10
N TYR A 19 -5.47 16.59 0.21
CA TYR A 19 -4.80 16.71 -1.10
C TYR A 19 -3.27 16.81 -0.96
N GLN A 20 -2.80 17.70 -0.09
CA GLN A 20 -1.36 17.89 0.15
C GLN A 20 -0.69 16.64 0.71
N SER A 21 -1.42 15.81 1.46
CA SER A 21 -0.89 14.59 2.06
C SER A 21 -0.45 13.56 1.01
N PHE A 22 -1.11 13.52 -0.14
CA PHE A 22 -0.80 12.56 -1.23
C PHE A 22 -0.18 13.23 -2.47
N SER A 23 0.09 14.53 -2.42
CA SER A 23 0.55 15.32 -3.58
C SER A 23 1.79 14.75 -4.30
N LEU A 24 2.83 14.33 -3.56
CA LEU A 24 4.05 13.79 -4.18
C LEU A 24 3.79 12.44 -4.87
N LEU A 25 3.00 11.57 -4.24
CA LEU A 25 2.60 10.29 -4.85
C LEU A 25 1.70 10.51 -6.06
N GLY A 26 0.80 11.49 -5.99
CA GLY A 26 -0.04 11.90 -7.12
C GLY A 26 0.78 12.45 -8.28
N LEU A 27 1.81 13.25 -8.01
CA LEU A 27 2.73 13.74 -9.04
C LEU A 27 3.47 12.58 -9.72
N LEU A 28 4.01 11.64 -8.94
CA LEU A 28 4.68 10.46 -9.47
C LEU A 28 3.75 9.59 -10.33
N GLN A 29 2.51 9.43 -9.88
CA GLN A 29 1.46 8.73 -10.63
C GLN A 29 1.14 9.37 -11.98
N VAL A 30 1.09 10.70 -12.02
CA VAL A 30 0.87 11.45 -13.26
C VAL A 30 2.08 11.33 -14.18
N MET A 31 3.30 11.49 -13.66
CA MET A 31 4.54 11.36 -14.44
C MET A 31 4.68 9.98 -15.07
N LEU A 32 4.45 8.93 -14.29
CA LEU A 32 4.52 7.53 -14.73
C LEU A 32 3.24 7.09 -15.48
N GLY A 33 2.26 7.97 -15.71
CA GLY A 33 1.11 7.70 -16.56
C GLY A 33 0.07 6.71 -16.01
N TRP A 34 0.03 6.45 -14.71
CA TRP A 34 -0.88 5.46 -14.10
C TRP A 34 -1.77 6.05 -12.99
N CYS A 35 -2.03 7.36 -13.03
CA CYS A 35 -2.86 8.00 -12.02
C CYS A 35 -4.29 7.41 -11.96
N ARG A 36 -4.75 7.06 -10.74
CA ARG A 36 -6.07 6.46 -10.45
C ARG A 36 -7.24 7.45 -10.56
N VAL A 37 -6.99 8.71 -10.24
CA VAL A 37 -7.98 9.80 -10.23
C VAL A 37 -7.32 11.09 -10.70
N ASP A 38 -8.04 11.90 -11.46
CA ASP A 38 -7.56 13.25 -11.74
C ASP A 38 -7.94 14.16 -10.57
N THR A 39 -6.96 14.86 -10.00
CA THR A 39 -7.12 15.71 -8.80
C THR A 39 -6.78 17.18 -9.07
N ARG A 40 -6.76 17.60 -10.34
CA ARG A 40 -6.51 18.98 -10.75
C ARG A 40 -7.39 19.97 -9.98
N ASN A 41 -6.77 21.03 -9.46
CA ASN A 41 -7.44 22.08 -8.70
C ASN A 41 -8.27 21.57 -7.48
N ARG A 42 -7.90 20.43 -6.89
CA ARG A 42 -8.61 19.75 -5.78
C ARG A 42 -9.96 19.13 -6.16
N TYR A 43 -10.29 19.07 -7.45
CA TYR A 43 -11.47 18.36 -7.92
C TYR A 43 -11.13 16.91 -8.22
N VAL A 44 -11.85 15.96 -7.61
CA VAL A 44 -11.69 14.54 -7.92
C VAL A 44 -12.57 14.19 -9.11
N THR A 45 -11.93 13.85 -10.21
CA THR A 45 -12.62 13.49 -11.44
C THR A 45 -12.04 12.22 -12.04
N ARG A 46 -12.78 11.65 -12.99
CA ARG A 46 -12.30 10.51 -13.77
C ARG A 46 -11.07 10.96 -14.55
N PRO A 47 -10.09 10.08 -14.77
CA PRO A 47 -8.95 10.43 -15.57
C PRO A 47 -9.36 10.87 -16.98
N SER A 48 -8.82 12.02 -17.42
CA SER A 48 -9.18 12.62 -18.70
C SER A 48 -8.75 11.77 -19.90
N VAL A 49 -9.37 12.01 -21.05
CA VAL A 49 -9.04 11.32 -22.31
C VAL A 49 -7.56 11.50 -22.65
N TYR A 50 -7.01 12.71 -22.48
CA TYR A 50 -5.59 12.99 -22.70
C TYR A 50 -4.67 12.18 -21.80
N GLN A 51 -5.00 12.08 -20.51
CA GLN A 51 -4.20 11.25 -19.61
C GLN A 51 -4.33 9.76 -19.97
N LYS A 52 -5.47 9.29 -20.51
CA LYS A 52 -5.63 7.89 -20.95
C LYS A 52 -4.81 7.62 -22.20
N ALA A 53 -4.82 8.55 -23.16
CA ALA A 53 -3.96 8.51 -24.33
C ALA A 53 -2.47 8.50 -23.93
N TYR A 54 -2.09 9.32 -22.94
CA TYR A 54 -0.74 9.32 -22.38
C TYR A 54 -0.36 7.96 -21.77
N SER A 55 -1.24 7.33 -20.99
CA SER A 55 -1.01 5.98 -20.46
C SER A 55 -0.78 4.93 -21.56
N VAL A 56 -1.58 5.00 -22.64
CA VAL A 56 -1.46 4.07 -23.79
C VAL A 56 -0.15 4.32 -24.54
N LEU A 57 0.22 5.57 -24.77
CA LEU A 57 1.50 5.93 -25.39
C LEU A 57 2.68 5.41 -24.56
N LEU A 58 2.65 5.61 -23.24
CA LEU A 58 3.69 5.12 -22.35
C LEU A 58 3.74 3.59 -22.31
N ALA A 59 2.59 2.92 -22.36
CA ALA A 59 2.52 1.46 -22.46
C ALA A 59 3.16 0.95 -23.77
N ALA A 60 2.92 1.63 -24.89
CA ALA A 60 3.51 1.30 -26.17
C ALA A 60 5.04 1.49 -26.15
N ILE A 61 5.53 2.61 -25.60
CA ILE A 61 6.97 2.87 -25.46
C ILE A 61 7.63 1.80 -24.59
N ILE A 62 7.08 1.52 -23.40
CA ILE A 62 7.61 0.50 -22.49
C ILE A 62 7.54 -0.90 -23.13
N GLY A 63 6.48 -1.20 -23.89
CA GLY A 63 6.38 -2.45 -24.66
C GLY A 63 7.47 -2.59 -25.71
N ILE A 64 7.76 -1.52 -26.47
CA ILE A 64 8.88 -1.51 -27.43
C ILE A 64 10.22 -1.70 -26.72
N MET A 65 10.42 -1.06 -25.58
CA MET A 65 11.64 -1.24 -24.78
C MET A 65 11.79 -2.69 -24.29
N TYR A 66 10.72 -3.32 -23.81
CA TYR A 66 10.74 -4.74 -23.43
C TYR A 66 11.04 -5.65 -24.63
N ALA A 67 10.51 -5.34 -25.81
CA ALA A 67 10.83 -6.06 -27.04
C ALA A 67 12.31 -5.90 -27.43
N SER A 68 12.87 -4.68 -27.31
CA SER A 68 14.30 -4.45 -27.56
C SER A 68 15.17 -5.19 -26.56
N ILE A 69 14.80 -5.28 -25.28
CA ILE A 69 15.54 -6.11 -24.31
C ILE A 69 15.50 -7.58 -24.71
N HIS A 70 14.35 -8.08 -25.14
CA HIS A 70 14.22 -9.46 -25.55
C HIS A 70 15.02 -9.78 -26.83
N ILE A 71 15.17 -8.82 -27.75
CA ILE A 71 15.97 -9.02 -28.97
C ILE A 71 17.45 -8.77 -28.70
N ASP A 72 17.82 -7.64 -28.11
CA ASP A 72 19.21 -7.19 -28.04
C ASP A 72 19.97 -7.75 -26.83
N TYR A 73 19.32 -7.82 -25.67
CA TYR A 73 19.97 -8.22 -24.41
C TYR A 73 19.89 -9.75 -24.20
N MET A 74 18.76 -10.38 -24.54
CA MET A 74 18.64 -11.83 -24.40
C MET A 74 19.38 -12.61 -25.48
N ASP A 75 19.70 -11.99 -26.63
CA ASP A 75 20.47 -12.65 -27.69
C ASP A 75 21.87 -13.09 -27.24
N GLU A 76 22.48 -12.37 -26.28
CA GLU A 76 23.77 -12.72 -25.67
C GLU A 76 23.71 -14.08 -24.95
N TYR A 77 22.51 -14.50 -24.52
CA TYR A 77 22.29 -15.76 -23.81
C TYR A 77 21.77 -16.89 -24.72
N LYS A 78 21.58 -16.67 -26.03
CA LYS A 78 21.10 -17.70 -26.99
C LYS A 78 21.93 -18.99 -26.96
N ALA A 79 23.24 -18.87 -26.76
CA ALA A 79 24.15 -20.00 -26.65
C ALA A 79 23.84 -20.93 -25.45
N ASN A 80 23.18 -20.41 -24.41
CA ASN A 80 22.67 -21.20 -23.29
C ASN A 80 21.14 -21.19 -23.29
N ARG A 81 20.56 -22.21 -23.92
CA ARG A 81 19.11 -22.32 -24.14
C ARG A 81 18.29 -22.23 -22.85
N ASN A 82 18.80 -22.71 -21.72
CA ASN A 82 18.08 -22.70 -20.46
C ASN A 82 18.04 -21.29 -19.85
N ILE A 83 19.20 -20.62 -19.78
CA ILE A 83 19.27 -19.21 -19.30
C ILE A 83 18.42 -18.29 -20.19
N TYR A 84 18.48 -18.49 -21.51
CA TYR A 84 17.65 -17.75 -22.45
C TYR A 84 16.15 -17.92 -22.18
N ARG A 85 15.68 -19.16 -22.00
CA ARG A 85 14.26 -19.47 -21.71
C ARG A 85 13.81 -18.88 -20.38
N LEU A 86 14.61 -19.02 -19.34
CA LEU A 86 14.29 -18.51 -17.99
C LEU A 86 14.25 -16.99 -17.97
N GLY A 87 15.25 -16.31 -18.56
CA GLY A 87 15.25 -14.86 -18.65
C GLY A 87 14.12 -14.33 -19.52
N THR A 88 13.74 -15.04 -20.59
CA THR A 88 12.55 -14.72 -21.39
C THR A 88 11.28 -14.83 -20.54
N GLY A 89 11.13 -15.93 -19.78
CA GLY A 89 10.02 -16.11 -18.84
C GLY A 89 9.94 -14.99 -17.81
N PHE A 90 11.09 -14.55 -17.29
CA PHE A 90 11.17 -13.44 -16.34
C PHE A 90 10.73 -12.11 -16.98
N ILE A 91 11.22 -11.78 -18.17
CA ILE A 91 10.81 -10.57 -18.91
C ILE A 91 9.30 -10.58 -19.18
N VAL A 92 8.76 -11.71 -19.66
CA VAL A 92 7.33 -11.88 -19.94
C VAL A 92 6.51 -11.70 -18.66
N LEU A 93 6.93 -12.30 -17.54
CA LEU A 93 6.26 -12.13 -16.24
C LEU A 93 6.22 -10.64 -15.82
N HIS A 94 7.33 -9.92 -15.97
CA HIS A 94 7.40 -8.49 -15.67
C HIS A 94 6.47 -7.66 -16.57
N PHE A 95 6.48 -7.92 -17.88
CA PHE A 95 5.63 -7.22 -18.84
C PHE A 95 4.14 -7.49 -18.61
N LEU A 96 3.76 -8.74 -18.30
CA LEU A 96 2.39 -9.10 -17.95
C LEU A 96 1.93 -8.37 -16.69
N ALA A 97 2.75 -8.37 -15.64
CA ALA A 97 2.45 -7.66 -14.40
C ALA A 97 2.27 -6.15 -14.62
N PHE A 98 3.17 -5.54 -15.40
CA PHE A 98 3.06 -4.14 -15.81
C PHE A 98 1.75 -3.86 -16.55
N SER A 99 1.47 -4.64 -17.59
CA SER A 99 0.31 -4.43 -18.47
C SER A 99 -0.98 -4.58 -17.69
N ILE A 100 -1.15 -5.69 -16.96
CA ILE A 100 -2.37 -5.96 -16.20
C ILE A 100 -2.60 -4.88 -15.14
N ASN A 101 -1.54 -4.47 -14.44
CA ASN A 101 -1.66 -3.42 -13.42
C ASN A 101 -2.07 -2.07 -14.04
N LEU A 102 -1.41 -1.67 -15.13
CA LEU A 102 -1.74 -0.43 -15.85
C LEU A 102 -3.18 -0.44 -16.35
N PHE A 103 -3.61 -1.53 -16.99
CA PHE A 103 -4.95 -1.66 -17.53
C PHE A 103 -6.01 -1.59 -16.42
N HIS A 104 -5.82 -2.34 -15.34
CA HIS A 104 -6.76 -2.36 -14.23
C HIS A 104 -6.89 -1.00 -13.55
N ILE A 105 -5.76 -0.33 -13.28
CA ILE A 105 -5.73 0.98 -12.64
C ILE A 105 -6.42 2.04 -13.50
N ARG A 106 -6.17 2.02 -14.82
CA ARG A 106 -6.58 3.10 -15.71
C ARG A 106 -7.99 2.95 -16.27
N PHE A 107 -8.45 1.73 -16.49
CA PHE A 107 -9.69 1.49 -17.23
C PHE A 107 -10.81 0.87 -16.39
N CYS A 108 -10.51 0.03 -15.40
CA CYS A 108 -11.53 -0.81 -14.76
C CYS A 108 -12.21 -0.21 -13.51
N ASN A 109 -11.56 0.69 -12.75
CA ASN A 109 -12.04 1.10 -11.42
C ASN A 109 -12.25 2.62 -11.20
N ASN A 110 -12.44 3.39 -12.27
CA ASN A 110 -12.46 4.86 -12.19
C ASN A 110 -13.51 5.43 -11.21
N ASP A 111 -14.74 4.92 -11.23
CA ASP A 111 -15.80 5.42 -10.33
C ASP A 111 -15.60 5.05 -8.88
N ARG A 112 -15.14 3.82 -8.63
CA ARG A 112 -14.82 3.34 -7.28
C ARG A 112 -13.67 4.14 -6.69
N ASN A 113 -12.65 4.46 -7.48
CA ASN A 113 -11.53 5.28 -7.04
C ASN A 113 -11.99 6.70 -6.62
N ILE A 114 -12.89 7.34 -7.37
CA ILE A 114 -13.43 8.66 -7.00
C ILE A 114 -14.23 8.57 -5.70
N LYS A 115 -15.17 7.62 -5.63
CA LYS A 115 -15.98 7.40 -4.42
C LYS A 115 -15.12 7.15 -3.19
N PHE A 116 -14.05 6.37 -3.34
CA PHE A 116 -13.11 6.09 -2.26
C PHE A 116 -12.39 7.34 -1.76
N VAL A 117 -11.86 8.17 -2.66
CA VAL A 117 -11.20 9.44 -2.25
C VAL A 117 -12.19 10.37 -1.55
N MET A 118 -13.46 10.39 -2.00
CA MET A 118 -14.50 11.15 -1.33
C MET A 118 -14.87 10.59 0.05
N SER A 119 -14.89 9.26 0.20
CA SER A 119 -15.10 8.56 1.47
C SER A 119 -14.00 8.90 2.49
N MET A 120 -12.73 8.93 2.07
CA MET A 120 -11.63 9.35 2.95
C MET A 120 -11.85 10.75 3.54
N GLN A 121 -12.33 11.69 2.73
CA GLN A 121 -12.67 13.02 3.22
C GLN A 121 -13.88 13.01 4.15
N GLN A 122 -14.88 12.18 3.87
CA GLN A 122 -16.06 12.03 4.72
C GLN A 122 -15.67 11.52 6.11
N ILE A 123 -14.74 10.56 6.20
CA ILE A 123 -14.16 10.09 7.46
C ILE A 123 -13.55 11.26 8.25
N ASP A 124 -12.65 12.04 7.63
CA ASP A 124 -11.99 13.17 8.29
C ASP A 124 -12.97 14.28 8.72
N ARG A 125 -14.05 14.48 7.97
CA ARG A 125 -15.14 15.42 8.31
C ARG A 125 -15.99 14.89 9.45
N CYS A 126 -16.34 13.60 9.44
CA CYS A 126 -17.16 12.98 10.47
C CYS A 126 -16.46 13.03 11.82
N MET A 127 -15.13 12.82 11.84
CA MET A 127 -14.31 12.84 13.05
C MET A 127 -13.84 14.24 13.45
N ASN A 128 -14.23 15.31 12.74
CA ASN A 128 -13.75 16.68 12.93
C ASN A 128 -12.21 16.83 12.95
N ILE A 129 -11.47 15.90 12.34
CA ILE A 129 -9.99 15.91 12.26
C ILE A 129 -9.51 16.94 11.23
N ASN A 130 -10.35 17.26 10.25
CA ASN A 130 -10.05 18.21 9.19
C ASN A 130 -9.59 19.61 9.66
N ARG A 131 -9.87 20.00 10.92
CA ARG A 131 -9.46 21.27 11.52
C ARG A 131 -8.00 21.29 11.99
N ASP A 132 -7.44 20.13 12.38
CA ASP A 132 -6.06 20.04 12.85
C ASP A 132 -5.13 19.54 11.74
N LYS A 133 -4.18 20.40 11.33
CA LYS A 133 -3.20 20.10 10.28
C LYS A 133 -2.19 19.03 10.67
N ARG A 134 -2.06 18.67 11.96
CA ARG A 134 -1.06 17.72 12.45
C ARG A 134 -1.23 16.32 11.86
N PHE A 135 -2.46 15.81 11.77
CA PHE A 135 -2.74 14.49 11.15
C PHE A 135 -2.29 14.46 9.69
N SER A 136 -2.66 15.49 8.92
CA SER A 136 -2.23 15.62 7.53
C SER A 136 -0.72 15.82 7.39
N ALA A 137 -0.08 16.53 8.33
CA ALA A 137 1.37 16.76 8.27
C ALA A 137 2.17 15.47 8.51
N ILE A 138 1.75 14.64 9.46
CA ILE A 138 2.37 13.34 9.72
C ILE A 138 2.16 12.40 8.53
N LEU A 139 0.94 12.33 8.01
CA LEU A 139 0.64 11.53 6.83
C LEU A 139 1.48 11.98 5.62
N ARG A 140 1.56 13.29 5.38
CA ARG A 140 2.40 13.87 4.32
C ARG A 140 3.87 13.49 4.49
N LYS A 141 4.41 13.56 5.71
CA LYS A 141 5.80 13.18 5.99
C LYS A 141 6.05 11.71 5.66
N ILE A 142 5.18 10.82 6.10
CA ILE A 142 5.29 9.38 5.83
C ILE A 142 5.21 9.12 4.31
N ASN A 143 4.22 9.70 3.63
CA ASN A 143 4.02 9.55 2.19
C ASN A 143 5.22 10.07 1.40
N ASN A 144 5.77 11.22 1.79
CA ASN A 144 6.94 11.80 1.15
C ASN A 144 8.19 10.94 1.35
N ILE A 145 8.42 10.43 2.56
CA ILE A 145 9.54 9.52 2.84
C ILE A 145 9.42 8.25 1.98
N SER A 146 8.24 7.63 1.93
CA SER A 146 8.03 6.43 1.11
C SER A 146 8.25 6.71 -0.39
N ALA A 147 7.79 7.85 -0.89
CA ALA A 147 8.02 8.26 -2.28
C ALA A 147 9.50 8.51 -2.58
N LEU A 148 10.21 9.23 -1.70
CA LEU A 148 11.64 9.52 -1.86
C LEU A 148 12.50 8.27 -1.79
N LEU A 149 12.19 7.33 -0.88
CA LEU A 149 12.89 6.04 -0.79
C LEU A 149 12.73 5.24 -2.09
N MET A 150 11.53 5.23 -2.67
CA MET A 150 11.28 4.55 -3.95
C MET A 150 12.07 5.19 -5.10
N ILE A 151 12.04 6.53 -5.23
CA ILE A 151 12.81 7.25 -6.25
C ILE A 151 14.31 6.98 -6.05
N GLY A 152 14.80 7.05 -4.82
CA GLY A 152 16.19 6.80 -4.46
C GLY A 152 16.64 5.38 -4.82
N ALA A 153 15.81 4.37 -4.55
CA ALA A 153 16.09 2.99 -4.91
C ALA A 153 16.24 2.81 -6.43
N PHE A 154 15.35 3.39 -7.23
CA PHE A 154 15.46 3.35 -8.69
C PHE A 154 16.66 4.14 -9.21
N PHE A 155 16.97 5.28 -8.60
CA PHE A 155 18.14 6.07 -8.97
C PHE A 155 19.43 5.29 -8.74
N VAL A 156 19.59 4.65 -7.57
CA VAL A 156 20.75 3.81 -7.26
C VAL A 156 20.88 2.65 -8.25
N LEU A 157 19.77 1.98 -8.59
CA LEU A 157 19.75 0.91 -9.60
C LEU A 157 20.27 1.37 -10.96
N VAL A 158 19.80 2.53 -11.44
CA VAL A 158 20.25 3.10 -12.72
C VAL A 158 21.73 3.49 -12.63
N MET A 159 22.17 4.11 -11.54
CA MET A 159 23.59 4.46 -11.35
C MET A 159 24.51 3.23 -11.34
N CYS A 160 24.08 2.11 -10.73
CA CYS A 160 24.81 0.85 -10.79
C CYS A 160 24.92 0.32 -12.22
N SER A 161 23.86 0.42 -13.03
CA SER A 161 23.90 -0.01 -14.43
C SER A 161 24.82 0.83 -15.32
N LEU A 162 25.03 2.11 -14.97
CA LEU A 162 25.93 3.00 -15.70
C LEU A 162 27.41 2.67 -15.49
N TYR A 163 27.75 2.05 -14.35
CA TYR A 163 29.14 1.72 -14.00
C TYR A 163 29.79 0.72 -14.99
N GLU A 164 29.01 -0.19 -15.59
CA GLU A 164 29.51 -1.20 -16.53
C GLU A 164 29.49 -0.75 -18.01
N ALA A 165 29.07 0.50 -18.28
CA ALA A 165 29.12 1.18 -19.58
C ALA A 165 28.44 0.49 -20.79
N THR A 166 27.68 -0.59 -20.61
CA THR A 166 26.89 -1.16 -21.73
C THR A 166 25.56 -0.44 -21.87
N ILE A 167 25.35 0.21 -23.00
CA ILE A 167 24.07 0.88 -23.33
C ILE A 167 22.89 -0.10 -23.18
N ARG A 168 23.10 -1.37 -23.54
CA ARG A 168 22.11 -2.44 -23.43
C ARG A 168 21.69 -2.70 -21.97
N GLY A 169 22.64 -2.82 -21.05
CA GLY A 169 22.37 -3.03 -19.62
C GLY A 169 21.64 -1.85 -18.98
N VAL A 170 21.98 -0.62 -19.38
CA VAL A 170 21.29 0.60 -18.93
C VAL A 170 19.84 0.61 -19.42
N VAL A 171 19.61 0.35 -20.72
CA VAL A 171 18.25 0.27 -21.29
C VAL A 171 17.43 -0.82 -20.60
N ALA A 172 18.02 -1.99 -20.34
CA ALA A 172 17.38 -3.08 -19.61
C ALA A 172 16.97 -2.65 -18.19
N THR A 173 17.87 -2.00 -17.46
CA THR A 173 17.63 -1.55 -16.08
C THR A 173 16.56 -0.46 -16.02
N VAL A 174 16.63 0.53 -16.90
CA VAL A 174 15.65 1.62 -16.96
C VAL A 174 14.26 1.08 -17.30
N THR A 175 14.15 0.17 -18.27
CA THR A 175 12.86 -0.44 -18.62
C THR A 175 12.29 -1.26 -17.48
N GLY A 176 13.14 -2.09 -16.83
CA GLY A 176 12.76 -2.84 -15.65
C GLY A 176 12.28 -1.94 -14.52
N ALA A 177 13.00 -0.84 -14.26
CA ALA A 177 12.67 0.15 -13.24
C ALA A 177 11.35 0.89 -13.54
N LEU A 178 11.09 1.26 -14.81
CA LEU A 178 9.83 1.89 -15.21
C LEU A 178 8.65 0.92 -15.11
N GLY A 179 8.83 -0.32 -15.58
CA GLY A 179 7.80 -1.37 -15.53
C GLY A 179 7.43 -1.77 -14.11
N GLU A 180 8.43 -2.07 -13.27
CA GLU A 180 8.24 -2.36 -11.84
C GLU A 180 7.78 -1.13 -11.06
N GLY A 181 8.27 0.05 -11.44
CA GLY A 181 7.98 1.33 -10.80
C GLY A 181 6.49 1.56 -10.64
N ILE A 182 5.68 1.23 -11.65
CA ILE A 182 4.21 1.37 -11.58
C ILE A 182 3.59 0.46 -10.52
N LEU A 183 4.00 -0.81 -10.46
CA LEU A 183 3.47 -1.74 -9.46
C LEU A 183 3.91 -1.36 -8.04
N ILE A 184 5.21 -1.10 -7.86
CA ILE A 184 5.79 -0.75 -6.56
C ILE A 184 5.17 0.54 -6.03
N SER A 185 4.97 1.54 -6.89
CA SER A 185 4.38 2.81 -6.49
C SER A 185 2.89 2.71 -6.16
N ASP A 186 2.12 1.87 -6.85
CA ASP A 186 0.70 1.62 -6.52
C ASP A 186 0.54 0.90 -5.19
N LEU A 187 1.37 -0.11 -4.95
CA LEU A 187 1.41 -0.83 -3.68
C LEU A 187 1.93 0.05 -2.54
N THR A 188 2.85 0.97 -2.83
CA THR A 188 3.29 2.00 -1.88
C THR A 188 2.14 2.96 -1.54
N LEU A 189 1.29 3.33 -2.51
CA LEU A 189 0.07 4.09 -2.24
C LEU A 189 -0.88 3.29 -1.34
N CYS A 190 -1.15 2.01 -1.65
CA CYS A 190 -1.97 1.13 -0.82
C CYS A 190 -1.45 1.09 0.63
N SER A 191 -0.15 0.86 0.77
CA SER A 191 0.56 0.88 2.04
C SER A 191 0.37 2.20 2.80
N ASN A 192 0.43 3.34 2.12
CA ASN A 192 0.23 4.66 2.71
C ASN A 192 -1.23 4.94 3.10
N LEU A 193 -2.18 4.40 2.33
CA LEU A 193 -3.61 4.43 2.67
C LEU A 193 -3.91 3.59 3.92
N MET A 194 -3.21 2.46 4.11
CA MET A 194 -3.30 1.71 5.37
C MET A 194 -2.90 2.56 6.58
N VAL A 195 -1.81 3.35 6.48
CA VAL A 195 -1.41 4.28 7.54
C VAL A 195 -2.48 5.34 7.81
N PHE A 196 -3.16 5.83 6.77
CA PHE A 196 -4.30 6.73 6.93
C PHE A 196 -5.35 6.10 7.85
N PHE A 197 -5.79 4.87 7.59
CA PHE A 197 -6.80 4.18 8.40
C PHE A 197 -6.31 3.85 9.81
N THR A 198 -5.07 3.37 9.96
CA THR A 198 -4.46 3.09 11.28
C THR A 198 -4.49 4.31 12.18
N MET A 199 -4.13 5.50 11.66
CA MET A 199 -4.16 6.73 12.47
C MET A 199 -5.56 7.12 12.93
N ARG A 200 -6.61 6.84 12.14
CA ARG A 200 -8.00 7.16 12.51
C ARG A 200 -8.57 6.18 13.53
N ILE A 201 -8.32 4.87 13.39
CA ILE A 201 -8.67 3.89 14.45
C ILE A 201 -7.96 4.23 15.75
N ARG A 202 -6.66 4.53 15.68
CA ARG A 202 -5.89 4.93 16.87
C ARG A 202 -6.45 6.18 17.55
N PHE A 203 -7.02 7.10 16.76
CA PHE A 203 -7.72 8.25 17.33
C PHE A 203 -9.01 7.85 18.04
N VAL A 204 -9.80 6.91 17.50
CA VAL A 204 -10.95 6.33 18.20
C VAL A 204 -10.51 5.65 19.51
N ASN A 205 -9.44 4.86 19.48
CA ASN A 205 -8.86 4.23 20.66
C ASN A 205 -8.50 5.26 21.74
N ALA A 206 -7.88 6.37 21.34
CA ALA A 206 -7.53 7.47 22.24
C ALA A 206 -8.76 8.11 22.90
N ILE A 207 -9.87 8.30 22.18
CA ILE A 207 -11.12 8.83 22.76
C ILE A 207 -11.65 7.90 23.84
N ILE A 208 -11.75 6.60 23.56
CA ILE A 208 -12.29 5.61 24.50
C ILE A 208 -11.38 5.47 25.73
N ALA A 209 -10.06 5.37 25.50
CA ALA A 209 -9.08 5.20 26.57
C ALA A 209 -9.05 6.42 27.52
N ASN A 210 -9.20 7.64 27.00
CA ASN A 210 -9.25 8.84 27.84
C ASN A 210 -10.51 8.88 28.71
N HIS A 211 -11.66 8.44 28.20
CA HIS A 211 -12.88 8.31 29.01
C HIS A 211 -12.71 7.28 30.13
N LEU A 212 -12.15 6.11 29.83
CA LEU A 212 -11.92 5.07 30.84
C LEU A 212 -10.94 5.49 31.94
N LYS A 213 -9.96 6.36 31.64
CA LYS A 213 -9.03 6.92 32.64
C LYS A 213 -9.73 7.81 33.66
N GLN A 214 -10.78 8.54 33.27
CA GLN A 214 -11.52 9.42 34.18
C GLN A 214 -12.31 8.64 35.24
N HIS A 215 -12.56 7.35 35.01
CA HIS A 215 -13.33 6.48 35.91
C HIS A 215 -12.45 5.54 36.76
N ASP A 216 -11.14 5.78 36.87
CA ASP A 216 -10.16 4.97 37.64
C ASP A 216 -10.13 3.45 37.34
N ALA A 217 -10.88 3.00 36.33
CA ALA A 217 -10.97 1.61 35.89
C ALA A 217 -9.69 1.11 35.18
N PHE A 218 -8.66 1.95 35.07
CA PHE A 218 -7.49 1.73 34.21
C PHE A 218 -6.24 1.22 34.92
N LYS A 219 -6.33 0.66 36.13
CA LYS A 219 -5.14 0.05 36.78
C LYS A 219 -4.66 -1.25 36.10
N LEU A 220 -5.48 -1.89 35.25
CA LEU A 220 -5.14 -3.18 34.62
C LEU A 220 -4.60 -3.08 33.17
N HIS A 221 -4.54 -1.90 32.56
CA HIS A 221 -4.20 -1.74 31.13
C HIS A 221 -3.14 -0.67 30.81
N GLU A 222 -2.50 -0.09 31.83
CA GLU A 222 -1.46 0.95 31.65
C GLU A 222 -0.24 0.49 30.82
N GLN A 223 0.05 -0.81 30.74
CA GLN A 223 1.21 -1.32 30.01
C GLN A 223 1.09 -1.25 28.48
N PHE A 224 -0.11 -1.09 27.92
CA PHE A 224 -0.32 -1.12 26.46
C PHE A 224 -0.36 0.26 25.79
N PHE A 225 -0.58 1.33 26.55
CA PHE A 225 -0.72 2.67 26.00
C PHE A 225 0.59 3.43 26.02
N ASN A 226 1.07 3.80 24.84
CA ASN A 226 2.10 4.84 24.75
C ASN A 226 1.45 6.20 25.14
N LYS A 227 1.46 6.49 26.45
CA LYS A 227 0.79 7.62 27.14
C LYS A 227 1.08 8.98 26.48
N ASN A 228 2.20 9.11 25.76
CA ASN A 228 2.70 10.40 25.26
C ASN A 228 2.41 10.70 23.79
N SER A 229 1.58 9.91 23.10
CA SER A 229 1.26 10.24 21.71
C SER A 229 0.43 11.54 21.61
N PHE A 230 0.75 12.40 20.64
CA PHE A 230 -0.01 13.63 20.38
C PHE A 230 -1.50 13.36 20.16
N ILE A 231 -1.84 12.18 19.65
CA ILE A 231 -3.21 11.71 19.39
C ILE A 231 -4.00 11.66 20.71
N ASN A 232 -3.40 11.14 21.79
CA ASN A 232 -4.05 11.04 23.09
C ASN A 232 -4.36 12.43 23.67
N LYS A 233 -3.36 13.33 23.64
CA LYS A 233 -3.51 14.72 24.13
C LYS A 233 -4.52 15.51 23.31
N TRP A 234 -4.63 15.23 22.02
CA TRP A 234 -5.58 15.91 21.15
C TRP A 234 -7.00 15.34 21.32
N ALA A 235 -7.15 14.02 21.41
CA ALA A 235 -8.44 13.37 21.68
C ALA A 235 -9.06 13.92 22.97
N GLU A 236 -8.28 13.98 24.06
CA GLU A 236 -8.70 14.52 25.36
C GLU A 236 -9.26 15.95 25.27
N LYS A 237 -8.64 16.80 24.44
CA LYS A 237 -9.03 18.22 24.31
C LYS A 237 -10.20 18.45 23.36
N SER A 238 -10.42 17.55 22.41
CA SER A 238 -11.31 17.80 21.26
C SER A 238 -12.58 16.98 21.29
N HIS A 239 -12.58 15.81 21.94
CA HIS A 239 -13.66 14.86 21.89
C HIS A 239 -13.88 14.23 23.26
N ASP A 240 -15.15 14.18 23.67
CA ASP A 240 -15.58 13.36 24.79
C ASP A 240 -16.32 12.11 24.26
N PHE A 241 -16.02 10.96 24.84
CA PHE A 241 -16.66 9.71 24.49
C PHE A 241 -18.16 9.74 24.75
N THR A 242 -18.66 10.50 25.72
CA THR A 242 -20.10 10.53 25.99
C THR A 242 -20.89 11.23 24.89
N SER A 243 -20.35 12.33 24.35
CA SER A 243 -21.03 13.22 23.39
C SER A 243 -20.74 12.91 21.92
N CYS A 244 -19.63 12.25 21.61
CA CYS A 244 -19.24 11.99 20.22
C CYS A 244 -19.89 10.72 19.66
N ASP A 245 -20.26 10.72 18.37
CA ASP A 245 -20.77 9.52 17.68
C ASP A 245 -19.66 8.56 17.24
N THR A 246 -18.85 8.07 18.20
CA THR A 246 -17.71 7.19 17.90
C THR A 246 -18.09 5.89 17.18
N TYR A 247 -19.33 5.43 17.33
CA TYR A 247 -19.86 4.29 16.55
C TYR A 247 -19.96 4.62 15.05
N LYS A 248 -20.35 5.85 14.71
CA LYS A 248 -20.43 6.33 13.33
C LYS A 248 -19.03 6.49 12.74
N TYR A 249 -18.08 6.98 13.55
CA TYR A 249 -16.68 7.09 13.12
C TYR A 249 -16.12 5.72 12.76
N LEU A 250 -16.31 4.74 13.64
CA LEU A 250 -15.84 3.39 13.43
C LEU A 250 -16.46 2.74 12.20
N LYS A 251 -17.78 2.91 12.01
CA LYS A 251 -18.48 2.40 10.82
C LYS A 251 -17.87 2.94 9.52
N GLU A 252 -17.72 4.25 9.40
CA GLU A 252 -17.17 4.89 8.20
C GLU A 252 -15.71 4.48 7.93
N ILE A 253 -14.90 4.31 8.99
CA ILE A 253 -13.52 3.83 8.88
C ILE A 253 -13.48 2.39 8.35
N MET A 254 -14.32 1.50 8.88
CA MET A 254 -14.36 0.10 8.47
C MET A 254 -14.90 -0.06 7.04
N GLU A 255 -15.97 0.66 6.69
CA GLU A 255 -16.50 0.69 5.32
C GLU A 255 -15.45 1.21 4.33
N GLY A 256 -14.76 2.31 4.66
CA GLY A 256 -13.66 2.83 3.84
C GLY A 256 -12.49 1.85 3.72
N PHE A 257 -12.17 1.08 4.76
CA PHE A 257 -11.14 0.04 4.71
C PHE A 257 -11.55 -1.11 3.75
N TYR A 258 -12.81 -1.54 3.76
CA TYR A 258 -13.28 -2.57 2.83
C TYR A 258 -13.31 -2.07 1.38
N ASP A 259 -13.63 -0.80 1.16
CA ASP A 259 -13.49 -0.19 -0.16
C ASP A 259 -12.03 -0.18 -0.63
N LEU A 260 -11.07 0.15 0.26
CA LEU A 260 -9.63 0.05 -0.04
C LEU A 260 -9.26 -1.38 -0.46
N GLN A 261 -9.67 -2.38 0.33
CA GLN A 261 -9.40 -3.79 0.04
C GLN A 261 -9.91 -4.17 -1.35
N ASN A 262 -11.17 -3.84 -1.67
CA ASN A 262 -11.78 -4.14 -2.96
C ASN A 262 -11.08 -3.46 -4.15
N ILE A 263 -10.49 -2.28 -3.94
CA ILE A 263 -9.78 -1.51 -4.99
C ILE A 263 -8.39 -2.07 -5.28
N PHE A 264 -7.72 -2.66 -4.28
CA PHE A 264 -6.32 -3.09 -4.36
C PHE A 264 -6.12 -4.62 -4.37
N GLN A 265 -7.18 -5.41 -4.16
CA GLN A 265 -7.10 -6.89 -4.14
C GLN A 265 -6.43 -7.50 -5.39
N LEU A 266 -6.69 -6.96 -6.59
CA LEU A 266 -6.09 -7.48 -7.82
C LEU A 266 -4.58 -7.22 -7.87
N GLN A 267 -4.15 -6.03 -7.48
CA GLN A 267 -2.73 -5.65 -7.47
C GLN A 267 -1.96 -6.45 -6.43
N MET A 268 -2.56 -6.66 -5.26
CA MET A 268 -2.00 -7.51 -4.22
C MET A 268 -1.88 -8.97 -4.69
N LEU A 269 -2.88 -9.51 -5.38
CA LEU A 269 -2.85 -10.86 -5.96
C LEU A 269 -1.69 -11.00 -6.95
N PHE A 270 -1.62 -10.12 -7.95
CA PHE A 270 -0.57 -10.17 -8.96
C PHE A 270 0.83 -10.00 -8.37
N PHE A 271 0.98 -9.11 -7.39
CA PHE A 271 2.24 -8.95 -6.67
C PHE A 271 2.68 -10.26 -6.00
N CYS A 272 1.77 -10.95 -5.28
CA CYS A 272 2.11 -12.20 -4.60
C CYS A 272 2.47 -13.30 -5.60
N CYS A 273 1.69 -13.48 -6.67
CA CYS A 273 1.97 -14.47 -7.71
C CYS A 273 3.30 -14.18 -8.42
N LYS A 274 3.51 -12.91 -8.82
CA LYS A 274 4.75 -12.45 -9.44
C LYS A 274 5.94 -12.68 -8.52
N PHE A 275 5.80 -12.39 -7.23
CA PHE A 275 6.88 -12.54 -6.26
C PHE A 275 7.35 -14.00 -6.19
N ILE A 276 6.43 -14.95 -6.05
CA ILE A 276 6.77 -16.38 -5.93
C ILE A 276 7.41 -16.90 -7.22
N ILE A 277 6.78 -16.63 -8.37
CA ILE A 277 7.30 -17.08 -9.68
C ILE A 277 8.65 -16.41 -9.98
N GLY A 278 8.74 -15.10 -9.72
CA GLY A 278 9.97 -14.33 -9.92
C GLY A 278 11.12 -14.81 -9.05
N LEU A 279 10.85 -15.17 -7.79
CA LEU A 279 11.86 -15.73 -6.89
C LEU A 279 12.37 -17.09 -7.39
N ALA A 280 11.48 -17.97 -7.85
CA ALA A 280 11.85 -19.27 -8.40
C ALA A 280 12.68 -19.13 -9.69
N LEU A 281 12.25 -18.29 -10.62
CA LEU A 281 12.99 -18.00 -11.86
C LEU A 281 14.36 -17.40 -11.59
N TYR A 282 14.44 -16.43 -10.67
CA TYR A 282 15.69 -15.79 -10.32
C TYR A 282 16.70 -16.77 -9.71
N PHE A 283 16.25 -17.62 -8.79
CA PHE A 283 17.11 -18.60 -8.17
C PHE A 283 17.70 -19.55 -9.22
N GLU A 284 16.86 -20.05 -10.13
CA GLU A 284 17.30 -20.94 -11.21
C GLU A 284 18.29 -20.25 -12.16
N ILE A 285 18.05 -18.97 -12.50
CA ILE A 285 18.97 -18.17 -13.33
C ILE A 285 20.34 -18.07 -12.65
N ILE A 286 20.39 -17.79 -11.33
CA ILE A 286 21.66 -17.71 -10.61
C ILE A 286 22.37 -19.05 -10.57
N LEU A 287 21.66 -20.13 -10.23
CA LEU A 287 22.24 -21.47 -10.15
C LEU A 287 22.93 -21.85 -11.47
N LEU A 288 22.23 -21.68 -12.59
CA LEU A 288 22.75 -21.99 -13.92
C LEU A 288 23.88 -21.04 -14.34
N ALA A 289 23.78 -19.76 -13.97
CA ALA A 289 24.77 -18.78 -14.37
C ALA A 289 26.08 -18.90 -13.60
N VAL A 290 26.04 -19.33 -12.34
CA VAL A 290 27.23 -19.72 -11.56
C VAL A 290 27.89 -20.94 -12.20
N GLY A 291 27.10 -21.96 -12.58
CA GLY A 291 27.63 -23.17 -13.22
C GLY A 291 28.32 -22.94 -14.57
N VAL A 292 27.91 -21.89 -15.30
CA VAL A 292 28.41 -21.59 -16.67
C VAL A 292 29.36 -20.38 -16.70
N ASN A 293 29.54 -19.69 -15.57
CA ASN A 293 30.35 -18.48 -15.40
C ASN A 293 30.10 -17.40 -16.47
N LYS A 294 28.83 -17.22 -16.86
CA LYS A 294 28.41 -16.30 -17.95
C LYS A 294 27.62 -15.08 -17.48
N LEU A 295 27.25 -14.98 -16.20
CA LEU A 295 26.62 -13.75 -15.70
C LEU A 295 27.68 -12.73 -15.30
N LEU A 296 27.53 -11.51 -15.83
CA LEU A 296 28.21 -10.34 -15.31
C LEU A 296 27.75 -10.08 -13.87
N TYR A 297 28.70 -9.69 -13.02
CA TYR A 297 28.45 -9.39 -11.61
C TYR A 297 27.39 -8.30 -11.42
N VAL A 298 27.36 -7.30 -12.31
CA VAL A 298 26.38 -6.21 -12.27
C VAL A 298 24.96 -6.70 -12.54
N ASN A 299 24.77 -7.70 -13.40
CA ASN A 299 23.45 -8.31 -13.64
C ASN A 299 22.94 -9.03 -12.40
N VAL A 300 23.81 -9.74 -11.68
CA VAL A 300 23.48 -10.36 -10.38
C VAL A 300 23.07 -9.27 -9.38
N LEU A 301 23.85 -8.19 -9.28
CA LEU A 301 23.55 -7.07 -8.39
C LEU A 301 22.19 -6.44 -8.69
N ILE A 302 21.90 -6.11 -9.96
CA ILE A 302 20.63 -5.50 -10.38
C ILE A 302 19.45 -6.40 -10.04
N MET A 303 19.52 -7.69 -10.41
CA MET A 303 18.43 -8.63 -10.12
C MET A 303 18.23 -8.84 -8.60
N THR A 304 19.33 -8.94 -7.83
CA THR A 304 19.29 -9.02 -6.37
C THR A 304 18.60 -7.80 -5.78
N SER A 305 18.94 -6.60 -6.26
CA SER A 305 18.35 -5.35 -5.79
C SER A 305 16.85 -5.25 -6.11
N PHE A 306 16.39 -5.74 -7.27
CA PHE A 306 14.96 -5.81 -7.58
C PHE A 306 14.20 -6.71 -6.60
N ILE A 307 14.74 -7.88 -6.26
CA ILE A 307 14.10 -8.79 -5.30
C ILE A 307 14.13 -8.19 -3.89
N ALA A 308 15.23 -7.58 -3.49
CA ALA A 308 15.31 -6.87 -2.22
C ALA A 308 14.26 -5.76 -2.12
N CYS A 309 14.04 -4.98 -3.19
CA CYS A 309 12.97 -3.98 -3.23
C CYS A 309 11.58 -4.59 -3.07
N ASN A 310 11.31 -5.71 -3.74
CA ASN A 310 10.04 -6.44 -3.62
C ASN A 310 9.82 -6.99 -2.19
N ILE A 311 10.86 -7.56 -1.55
CA ILE A 311 10.80 -8.01 -0.16
C ILE A 311 10.52 -6.85 0.78
N MET A 312 11.22 -5.72 0.61
CA MET A 312 11.01 -4.51 1.42
C MET A 312 9.60 -3.97 1.27
N LEU A 313 9.03 -4.00 0.07
CA LEU A 313 7.64 -3.60 -0.16
C LEU A 313 6.66 -4.56 0.53
N ALA A 314 6.86 -5.87 0.40
CA ALA A 314 6.05 -6.88 1.08
C ALA A 314 6.08 -6.70 2.60
N LEU A 315 7.27 -6.47 3.18
CA LEU A 315 7.47 -6.13 4.60
C LEU A 315 6.69 -4.89 4.99
N LEU A 316 6.79 -3.80 4.22
CA LEU A 316 6.09 -2.55 4.51
C LEU A 316 4.57 -2.72 4.51
N ILE A 317 4.01 -3.47 3.56
CA ILE A 317 2.57 -3.73 3.50
C ILE A 317 2.13 -4.60 4.68
N CYS A 318 2.80 -5.74 4.91
CA CYS A 318 2.44 -6.66 5.99
C CYS A 318 2.53 -6.00 7.36
N THR A 319 3.59 -5.23 7.62
CA THR A 319 3.76 -4.53 8.91
C THR A 319 2.70 -3.46 9.15
N ARG A 320 2.22 -2.78 8.09
CA ARG A 320 1.15 -1.78 8.21
C ARG A 320 -0.23 -2.41 8.34
N CYS A 321 -0.49 -3.53 7.66
CA CYS A 321 -1.69 -4.34 7.87
C CYS A 321 -1.75 -4.89 9.30
N GLU A 322 -0.65 -5.45 9.80
CA GLU A 322 -0.54 -5.95 11.18
C GLU A 322 -0.82 -4.84 12.22
N LYS A 323 -0.23 -3.65 12.01
CA LYS A 323 -0.50 -2.49 12.85
C LYS A 323 -1.98 -2.10 12.85
N PHE A 324 -2.64 -2.13 11.69
CA PHE A 324 -4.07 -1.86 11.60
C PHE A 324 -4.91 -2.90 12.36
N ILE A 325 -4.63 -4.19 12.16
CA ILE A 325 -5.31 -5.30 12.86
C ILE A 325 -5.16 -5.15 14.38
N ARG A 326 -3.93 -4.85 14.85
CA ARG A 326 -3.65 -4.64 16.28
C ARG A 326 -4.47 -3.48 16.85
N GLU A 327 -4.54 -2.35 16.15
CA GLU A 327 -5.31 -1.19 16.59
C GLU A 327 -6.82 -1.48 16.64
N VAL A 328 -7.35 -2.26 15.70
CA VAL A 328 -8.76 -2.70 15.73
C VAL A 328 -9.03 -3.66 16.89
N LYS A 329 -8.11 -4.61 17.16
CA LYS A 329 -8.20 -5.50 18.32
C LYS A 329 -8.15 -4.71 19.63
N GLU A 330 -7.36 -3.66 19.68
CA GLU A 330 -7.33 -2.73 20.81
C GLU A 330 -8.67 -1.99 20.97
N THR A 331 -9.29 -1.52 19.88
CA THR A 331 -10.65 -0.96 19.92
C THR A 331 -11.65 -1.95 20.51
N LYS A 332 -11.56 -3.22 20.12
CA LYS A 332 -12.41 -4.30 20.66
C LYS A 332 -12.24 -4.43 22.18
N ASN A 333 -11.00 -4.50 22.65
CA ASN A 333 -10.69 -4.61 24.08
C ASN A 333 -11.18 -3.40 24.88
N LEU A 334 -10.99 -2.18 24.35
CA LEU A 334 -11.49 -0.96 24.97
C LEU A 334 -13.01 -0.93 25.05
N CYS A 335 -13.70 -1.41 24.01
CA CYS A 335 -15.16 -1.55 24.04
C CYS A 335 -15.59 -2.51 25.15
N ILE A 336 -14.92 -3.65 25.30
CA ILE A 336 -15.21 -4.61 26.39
C ILE A 336 -14.97 -3.95 27.76
N ALA A 337 -13.89 -3.20 27.93
CA ALA A 337 -13.58 -2.50 29.17
C ALA A 337 -14.63 -1.43 29.53
N VAL A 338 -15.13 -0.66 28.56
CA VAL A 338 -16.24 0.29 28.82
C VAL A 338 -17.50 -0.43 29.28
N MET A 339 -17.83 -1.56 28.65
CA MET A 339 -19.00 -2.36 29.04
C MET A 339 -18.85 -3.03 30.40
N SER A 340 -17.63 -3.35 30.85
CA SER A 340 -17.42 -3.92 32.20
C SER A 340 -17.52 -2.86 33.30
N VAL A 341 -17.18 -1.60 33.00
CA VAL A 341 -17.33 -0.48 33.95
C VAL A 341 -18.80 -0.05 34.07
N HIS A 342 -19.54 -0.06 32.96
CA HIS A 342 -20.95 0.32 32.92
C HIS A 342 -21.84 -0.91 32.90
N LEU A 343 -22.08 -1.49 34.09
CA LEU A 343 -22.83 -2.74 34.28
C LEU A 343 -24.34 -2.61 33.99
N ASP A 344 -24.91 -1.41 34.08
CA ASP A 344 -26.30 -1.15 33.76
C ASP A 344 -26.49 -0.97 32.25
N ASP A 345 -27.67 -1.32 31.71
CA ASP A 345 -28.03 -1.10 30.30
C ASP A 345 -28.27 0.40 30.02
N GLY A 346 -27.20 1.19 30.12
CA GLY A 346 -27.17 2.62 29.84
C GLY A 346 -26.79 2.95 28.38
N PRO A 347 -26.93 4.23 27.98
CA PRO A 347 -26.67 4.68 26.61
C PRO A 347 -25.21 4.42 26.17
N LEU A 348 -24.24 4.54 27.09
CA LEU A 348 -22.82 4.24 26.82
C LEU A 348 -22.57 2.76 26.54
N ARG A 349 -23.26 1.86 27.26
CA ARG A 349 -23.18 0.42 27.02
C ARG A 349 -23.80 0.04 25.68
N ALA A 350 -24.98 0.58 25.33
CA ALA A 350 -25.63 0.36 24.05
C ALA A 350 -24.79 0.85 22.86
N LYS A 351 -24.17 2.03 23.00
CA LYS A 351 -23.25 2.59 22.02
C LYS A 351 -22.03 1.71 21.82
N THR A 352 -21.43 1.25 22.91
CA THR A 352 -20.23 0.39 22.88
C THR A 352 -20.54 -1.00 22.33
N ARG A 353 -21.70 -1.56 22.67
CA ARG A 353 -22.23 -2.81 22.07
C ARG A 353 -22.39 -2.67 20.56
N SER A 354 -22.84 -1.52 20.08
CA SER A 354 -22.96 -1.22 18.64
C SER A 354 -21.59 -1.14 17.96
N MET A 355 -20.60 -0.51 18.61
CA MET A 355 -19.21 -0.50 18.12
C MET A 355 -18.64 -1.91 18.02
N LEU A 356 -18.85 -2.74 19.04
CA LEU A 356 -18.40 -4.12 19.06
C LEU A 356 -19.02 -4.93 17.92
N ARG A 357 -20.34 -4.78 17.68
CA ARG A 357 -21.03 -5.44 16.55
C ARG A 357 -20.43 -5.05 15.21
N ILE A 358 -20.04 -3.79 15.01
CA ILE A 358 -19.39 -3.35 13.76
C ILE A 358 -18.04 -4.07 13.58
N LEU A 359 -17.25 -4.21 14.65
CA LEU A 359 -15.95 -4.89 14.61
C LEU A 359 -16.06 -6.40 14.42
N GLU A 360 -17.15 -7.02 14.91
CA GLU A 360 -17.39 -8.46 14.81
C GLU A 360 -18.08 -8.87 13.52
N ALA A 361 -18.82 -7.95 12.88
CA ALA A 361 -19.56 -8.25 11.64
C ALA A 361 -18.65 -8.72 10.50
N LYS A 362 -17.44 -8.16 10.38
CA LYS A 362 -16.47 -8.57 9.37
C LYS A 362 -15.05 -8.37 9.91
N PRO A 363 -14.13 -9.35 9.74
CA PRO A 363 -12.76 -9.22 10.25
C PRO A 363 -12.03 -8.06 9.58
N ALA A 364 -11.21 -7.35 10.35
CA ALA A 364 -10.39 -6.22 9.89
C ALA A 364 -9.08 -6.67 9.20
N GLN A 365 -9.16 -7.77 8.44
CA GLN A 365 -8.03 -8.36 7.74
C GLN A 365 -8.10 -7.98 6.27
N PHE A 366 -6.95 -7.67 5.68
CA PHE A 366 -6.86 -7.41 4.24
C PHE A 366 -6.88 -8.76 3.52
N SER A 367 -8.05 -9.20 3.07
CA SER A 367 -8.22 -10.41 2.26
C SER A 367 -7.97 -10.12 0.78
N VAL A 368 -7.28 -11.03 0.11
CA VAL A 368 -7.06 -11.02 -1.34
C VAL A 368 -8.00 -12.06 -1.95
N TYR A 369 -9.17 -11.63 -2.44
CA TYR A 369 -10.23 -12.51 -2.99
C TYR A 369 -10.58 -13.71 -2.09
N ASP A 370 -10.47 -13.53 -0.77
CA ASP A 370 -10.68 -14.57 0.25
C ASP A 370 -9.76 -15.81 0.10
N LEU A 371 -8.70 -15.70 -0.71
CA LEU A 371 -7.67 -16.74 -0.87
C LEU A 371 -6.67 -16.72 0.30
N TRP A 372 -6.28 -15.52 0.75
CA TRP A 372 -5.39 -15.33 1.89
C TRP A 372 -5.54 -13.95 2.53
N TYR A 373 -4.99 -13.83 3.74
CA TYR A 373 -4.98 -12.61 4.53
C TYR A 373 -3.57 -12.04 4.63
N MET A 374 -3.42 -10.75 4.34
CA MET A 374 -2.15 -10.03 4.47
C MET A 374 -1.91 -9.64 5.93
N GLU A 375 -1.30 -10.55 6.68
CA GLU A 375 -0.89 -10.35 8.09
C GLU A 375 0.63 -10.42 8.23
N GLY A 376 1.17 -10.10 9.42
CA GLY A 376 2.62 -10.20 9.65
C GLY A 376 3.19 -11.60 9.34
N ALA A 377 2.42 -12.66 9.65
CA ALA A 377 2.80 -14.04 9.37
C ALA A 377 2.77 -14.41 7.88
N PHE A 378 2.03 -13.67 7.05
CA PHE A 378 1.91 -13.96 5.61
C PHE A 378 3.27 -13.86 4.90
N LEU A 379 4.07 -12.85 5.25
CA LEU A 379 5.40 -12.70 4.68
C LEU A 379 6.29 -13.91 5.01
N ILE A 380 6.26 -14.38 6.25
CA ILE A 380 7.04 -15.54 6.68
C ILE A 380 6.62 -16.79 5.89
N LYS A 381 5.30 -16.99 5.71
CA LYS A 381 4.78 -18.09 4.89
C LYS A 381 5.24 -17.98 3.43
N LEU A 382 5.19 -16.78 2.87
CA LEU A 382 5.56 -16.54 1.47
C LEU A 382 7.08 -16.69 1.23
N LEU A 383 7.91 -16.22 2.17
CA LEU A 383 9.35 -16.51 2.16
C LEU A 383 9.63 -18.01 2.38
N SER A 384 8.91 -18.67 3.28
CA SER A 384 9.03 -20.12 3.52
C SER A 384 8.72 -20.92 2.26
N ILE A 385 7.61 -20.61 1.57
CA ILE A 385 7.26 -21.24 0.28
C ILE A 385 8.38 -21.00 -0.74
N GLY A 386 8.84 -19.76 -0.84
CA GLY A 386 9.97 -19.40 -1.70
C GLY A 386 11.22 -20.23 -1.41
N THR A 387 11.63 -20.31 -0.14
CA THR A 387 12.79 -21.11 0.27
C THR A 387 12.58 -22.60 0.05
N SER A 388 11.37 -23.13 0.26
CA SER A 388 11.07 -24.54 0.00
C SER A 388 11.21 -24.86 -1.49
N VAL A 389 10.67 -24.03 -2.38
CA VAL A 389 10.85 -24.17 -3.83
C VAL A 389 12.34 -24.16 -4.19
N VAL A 390 13.09 -23.20 -3.64
CA VAL A 390 14.55 -23.09 -3.84
C VAL A 390 15.29 -24.34 -3.38
N VAL A 391 14.99 -24.84 -2.19
CA VAL A 391 15.62 -26.06 -1.63
C VAL A 391 15.27 -27.29 -2.46
N THR A 392 14.02 -27.43 -2.90
CA THR A 392 13.61 -28.54 -3.77
C THR A 392 14.32 -28.48 -5.13
N LEU A 393 14.48 -27.29 -5.72
CA LEU A 393 15.24 -27.11 -6.96
C LEU A 393 16.71 -27.49 -6.77
N LEU A 394 17.34 -27.10 -5.65
CA LEU A 394 18.69 -27.52 -5.31
C LEU A 394 18.79 -29.04 -5.19
N GLN A 395 17.87 -29.68 -4.47
CA GLN A 395 17.86 -31.13 -4.32
C GLN A 395 17.76 -31.83 -5.68
N LEU A 396 16.87 -31.37 -6.57
CA LEU A 396 16.71 -31.92 -7.91
C LEU A 396 17.91 -31.66 -8.82
N ALA A 397 18.69 -30.60 -8.59
CA ALA A 397 19.87 -30.28 -9.37
C ALA A 397 21.12 -31.08 -8.94
N PHE A 398 21.17 -31.54 -7.68
CA PHE A 398 22.30 -32.29 -7.11
C PHE A 398 22.02 -33.80 -6.93
N LEU A 399 20.79 -34.26 -7.14
CA LEU A 399 20.41 -35.67 -7.35
C LEU A 399 20.55 -36.02 -8.84
#